data_AF-A0A168QB25-F1
#
_entry.id   AF-A0A168QB25-F1
#
_cell.length_a   1.000
_cell.length_b   1.000
_cell.length_c   1.000
_cell.angle_alpha   90.00
_cell.angle_beta   90.00
_cell.angle_gamma   90.00
#
_symmetry.space_group_name_H-M   'P 1'
#
loop_
_entity.id
_entity.type
_entity.pdbx_description
1 polymer ?
#
loop_
_entity_poly.entity_id
_entity_poly.type
_entity_poly.pdbx_seq_one_letter_code
_entity_poly.pdbx_strand_id
1 'polypeptide(L)' 'MNAETLPLNLKIESSKEVSMAGATSLLDKFLHNGVAIHAANNTISAQLHRLHQGLREEKKRAKNVGLPESVDNSD' A
#
# COMPACT_ATOMS: atom_id res chain seq x y z
N MET A 1 -33.08 -5.70 -6.18
CA MET A 1 -32.65 -5.17 -4.87
C MET A 1 -31.95 -3.85 -5.14
N ASN A 2 -32.59 -2.73 -4.80
CA ASN A 2 -31.99 -1.39 -4.94
C ASN A 2 -31.08 -1.15 -3.74
N ALA A 3 -29.77 -1.18 -3.95
CA ALA A 3 -28.82 -0.80 -2.92
C ALA A 3 -28.87 0.72 -2.77
N GLU A 4 -29.55 1.21 -1.73
CA GLU A 4 -29.54 2.64 -1.39
C GLU A 4 -28.15 3.01 -0.85
N THR A 5 -27.45 3.87 -1.57
CA THR A 5 -26.14 4.38 -1.16
C THR A 5 -26.34 5.48 -0.12
N LEU A 6 -25.95 5.21 1.12
CA LEU A 6 -25.96 6.20 2.19
C LEU A 6 -24.65 7.02 2.20
N PRO A 7 -24.70 8.33 2.51
CA PRO A 7 -23.49 9.13 2.65
C PRO A 7 -22.68 8.69 3.87
N LEU A 8 -21.40 8.37 3.66
CA LEU A 8 -20.48 7.98 4.72
C LEU A 8 -19.78 9.21 5.28
N ASN A 9 -20.05 9.55 6.54
CA ASN A 9 -19.36 10.63 7.24
C ASN A 9 -18.00 10.14 7.74
N LEU A 10 -16.93 10.44 7.00
CA LEU A 10 -15.56 10.11 7.36
C LEU A 10 -14.90 11.27 8.13
N LYS A 11 -14.34 10.98 9.30
CA LYS A 11 -13.46 11.89 10.04
C LYS A 11 -12.06 11.31 10.06
N ILE A 12 -11.07 12.05 9.55
CA ILE A 12 -9.67 11.63 9.60
C ILE A 12 -9.15 11.92 11.00
N GLU A 13 -8.88 10.87 11.79
CA GLU A 13 -8.37 11.01 13.16
C GLU A 13 -6.85 11.16 13.20
N SER A 14 -6.14 10.67 12.18
CA SER A 14 -4.69 10.71 12.11
C SER A 14 -4.23 10.57 10.65
N SER A 15 -3.20 11.34 10.28
CA SER A 15 -2.43 11.16 9.05
C SER A 15 -0.96 11.08 9.43
N LYS A 16 -0.30 9.98 9.08
CA LYS A 16 1.12 9.75 9.39
C LYS A 16 1.86 9.47 8.10
N GLU A 17 3.08 9.96 8.02
CA GLU A 17 4.00 9.54 6.96
C GLU A 17 4.34 8.06 7.15
N VAL A 18 4.42 7.34 6.04
CA VAL A 18 4.74 5.91 6.03
C VAL A 18 6.04 5.73 5.27
N SER A 19 6.98 5.02 5.86
CA SER A 19 8.23 4.67 5.20
C SER A 19 7.99 3.76 3.99
N MET A 20 8.93 3.75 3.04
CA MET A 20 8.85 2.89 1.86
C MET A 20 8.66 1.41 2.21
N ALA A 21 9.36 0.95 3.26
CA ALA A 21 9.23 -0.42 3.77
C ALA A 21 7.83 -0.67 4.38
N GLY A 22 7.30 0.29 5.13
CA GLY A 22 5.95 0.22 5.70
C GLY A 22 4.87 0.18 4.61
N ALA A 23 4.99 1.02 3.58
CA ALA A 23 4.06 1.06 2.46
C ALA A 23 4.05 -0.26 1.68
N THR A 24 5.25 -0.82 1.43
CA THR A 24 5.39 -2.13 0.76
C THR A 24 4.72 -3.24 1.57
N SER A 25 4.98 -3.31 2.88
CA SER A 25 4.39 -4.34 3.76
C SER A 25 2.87 -4.21 3.87
N LEU A 26 2.36 -2.97 3.93
CA LEU A 26 0.92 -2.70 3.98
C LEU A 26 0.23 -3.14 2.69
N LEU A 27 0.79 -2.79 1.53
CA LEU A 27 0.26 -3.21 0.22
C LEU A 27 0.32 -4.72 0.04
N ASP A 28 1.40 -5.38 0.46
CA ASP A 28 1.53 -6.83 0.39
C ASP A 28 0.45 -7.53 1.22
N LYS A 29 0.27 -7.11 2.48
CA LYS A 29 -0.82 -7.63 3.35
C LYS A 29 -2.20 -7.33 2.80
N PHE A 30 -2.41 -6.13 2.26
CA PHE A 30 -3.70 -5.73 1.69
C PHE A 30 -4.04 -6.54 0.44
N LEU A 31 -3.08 -6.78 -0.45
CA LEU A 31 -3.26 -7.58 -1.65
C LEU A 31 -3.41 -9.08 -1.32
N HIS A 32 -2.71 -9.57 -0.29
CA HIS A 32 -2.80 -10.96 0.17
C HIS A 32 -4.13 -11.26 0.89
N ASN A 33 -4.56 -10.36 1.79
CA ASN A 33 -5.83 -10.49 2.52
C ASN A 33 -7.03 -10.06 1.67
N GLY A 34 -6.80 -9.28 0.61
CA GLY A 34 -7.78 -8.67 -0.29
C GLY A 34 -8.42 -9.61 -1.32
N VAL A 35 -8.52 -10.91 -1.03
CA VAL A 35 -9.41 -11.82 -1.79
C VAL A 35 -10.86 -11.28 -1.80
N ALA A 36 -11.26 -10.51 -0.78
CA ALA A 36 -12.55 -9.81 -0.73
C ALA A 36 -12.70 -8.64 -1.74
N ILE A 37 -11.62 -8.12 -2.33
CA ILE A 37 -11.66 -6.99 -3.28
C ILE A 37 -11.74 -7.47 -4.74
N HIS A 38 -11.39 -8.73 -5.01
CA HIS A 38 -11.54 -9.34 -6.34
C HIS A 38 -12.99 -9.31 -6.86
N ALA A 39 -13.98 -9.22 -5.98
CA ALA A 39 -15.38 -9.12 -6.39
C ALA A 39 -15.87 -7.67 -6.62
N ALA A 40 -15.18 -6.64 -6.10
CA ALA A 40 -15.76 -5.30 -6.01
C ALA A 40 -15.03 -4.20 -6.81
N ASN A 41 -13.73 -4.32 -7.12
CA ASN A 41 -13.06 -3.29 -7.94
C ASN A 41 -11.73 -3.76 -8.55
N ASN A 42 -11.81 -4.52 -9.64
CA ASN A 42 -10.65 -5.07 -10.37
C ASN A 42 -9.65 -3.99 -10.81
N THR A 43 -10.12 -2.78 -11.13
CA THR A 43 -9.28 -1.66 -11.57
C THR A 43 -8.38 -1.14 -10.44
N ILE A 44 -8.92 -0.99 -9.22
CA ILE A 44 -8.16 -0.49 -8.07
C ILE A 44 -7.12 -1.53 -7.64
N SER A 45 -7.49 -2.81 -7.64
CA SER A 45 -6.56 -3.91 -7.35
C SER A 45 -5.39 -3.94 -8.34
N ALA A 46 -5.67 -3.75 -9.63
CA ALA A 46 -4.63 -3.69 -10.66
C ALA A 46 -3.71 -2.45 -10.53
N GLN A 47 -4.24 -1.31 -10.07
CA GLN A 47 -3.44 -0.11 -9.80
C GLN A 47 -2.54 -0.30 -8.57
N LEU A 48 -3.08 -0.87 -7.49
CA LEU A 48 -2.31 -1.17 -6.27
C LEU A 48 -1.24 -2.24 -6.52
N HIS A 49 -1.52 -3.24 -7.36
CA HIS A 49 -0.53 -4.23 -7.75
C HIS A 49 0.63 -3.61 -8.54
N ARG A 50 0.34 -2.73 -9.52
CA ARG A 50 1.36 -1.99 -10.27
C ARG A 50 2.20 -1.10 -9.36
N LEU A 51 1.56 -0.41 -8.42
CA LEU A 51 2.28 0.38 -7.41
C LEU A 51 3.22 -0.50 -6.57
N HIS A 52 2.72 -1.62 -6.05
CA HIS A 52 3.53 -2.56 -5.26
C HIS A 52 4.74 -3.10 -6.05
N GLN A 53 4.56 -3.41 -7.34
CA GLN A 53 5.67 -3.81 -8.21
C GLN A 53 6.73 -2.72 -8.36
N GLY A 54 6.31 -1.47 -8.62
CA GLY A 54 7.21 -0.32 -8.72
C GLY A 54 8.04 -0.10 -7.45
N LEU A 55 7.43 -0.15 -6.27
CA LEU A 55 8.14 0.03 -5.00
C LEU A 55 9.16 -1.10 -4.74
N ARG A 56 8.85 -2.34 -5.14
CA ARG A 56 9.80 -3.46 -5.04
C ARG A 56 11.00 -3.28 -5.96
N GLU A 57 10.77 -2.78 -7.17
CA GLU A 57 11.85 -2.48 -8.11
C GLU A 57 12.72 -1.32 -7.62
N GLU A 58 12.12 -0.28 -7.06
CA GLU A 58 12.83 0.85 -6.48
C GLU A 58 13.67 0.42 -5.27
N LYS A 59 13.11 -0.41 -4.37
CA LYS A 59 13.87 -1.01 -3.25
C LYS A 59 15.06 -1.84 -3.76
N LYS A 60 14.89 -2.61 -4.84
CA LYS A 60 15.99 -3.38 -5.47
C LYS A 60 17.05 -2.46 -6.08
N ARG A 61 16.64 -1.38 -6.75
CA ARG A 61 17.54 -0.39 -7.34
C ARG A 61 18.35 0.33 -6.25
N ALA A 62 17.71 0.78 -5.18
CA ALA A 62 18.38 1.41 -4.04
C ALA A 62 19.45 0.50 -3.44
N LYS A 63 19.17 -0.80 -3.31
CA LYS A 63 20.14 -1.80 -2.82
C LYS A 63 21.34 -1.99 -3.75
N ASN A 64 21.15 -1.90 -5.06
CA ASN A 64 22.22 -2.07 -6.06
C ASN A 64 23.06 -0.80 -6.28
N VAL A 65 22.56 0.37 -5.91
CA VAL A 65 23.25 1.67 -6.09
C VAL A 65 24.15 2.02 -4.89
N GLY A 66 24.15 1.22 -3.82
CA GLY A 66 25.04 1.44 -2.66
C GLY A 66 24.74 2.73 -1.90
N LEU A 67 23.49 3.21 -1.94
CA LEU A 67 23.03 4.25 -1.03
C LEU A 67 22.93 3.62 0.37
N PRO A 68 23.57 4.22 1.40
CA PRO A 68 23.53 3.67 2.75
C PRO A 68 22.07 3.61 3.19
N GLU A 69 21.64 2.45 3.70
CA GLU A 69 20.42 2.37 4.51
C GLU A 69 20.58 3.43 5.59
N SER A 70 19.72 4.46 5.55
CA SER A 70 19.59 5.38 6.67
C SER A 70 19.32 4.52 7.89
N VAL A 71 20.33 4.42 8.76
CA VAL A 71 20.32 3.58 9.96
C VAL A 71 19.12 4.02 10.79
N ASP A 72 18.07 3.21 10.77
CA ASP A 72 16.93 3.34 11.65
C ASP A 72 17.39 2.84 13.02
N ASN A 73 18.06 3.71 13.76
CA ASN A 73 18.35 3.50 15.18
C ASN A 73 17.04 3.71 15.94
N SER A 74 16.29 2.63 16.11
CA SER A 74 15.28 2.52 17.15
C SER A 74 15.78 1.51 18.19
N ASP A 75 16.24 2.06 19.32
CA ASP A 75 16.51 1.38 20.60
C ASP A 75 15.18 0.93 21.24
#